data_AF-A0A379MPU3-F1
#
_entry.id   AF-A0A379MPU3-F1
#
_cell.length_a   1.000
_cell.length_b   1.000
_cell.length_c   1.000
_cell.angle_alpha   90.00
_cell.angle_beta   90.00
_cell.angle_gamma   90.00
#
_symmetry.space_group_name_H-M   'P 1'
#
loop_
_entity.id
_entity.type
_entity.pdbx_description
1 polymer ?
#
loop_
_entity_poly.entity_id
_entity_poly.type
_entity_poly.pdbx_seq_one_letter_code
_entity_poly.pdbx_strand_id
1 'polypeptide(L)' 'MKVTAIYQRADANPFRESECNYRRVTGRIPEGCTQEMIEQYAREATPAGYVFVGIERAE' A
#
# COMPACT_ATOMS: atom_id res chain seq x y z
N MET A 1 -7.31 4.08 -13.28
CA MET A 1 -6.15 3.18 -13.12
C MET A 1 -6.35 2.24 -11.93
N LYS A 2 -5.93 0.97 -12.02
CA LYS A 2 -5.96 0.01 -10.90
C LYS A 2 -4.62 0.07 -10.16
N VAL A 3 -4.65 0.34 -8.85
CA VAL A 3 -3.45 0.49 -8.03
C VAL A 3 -3.60 -0.34 -6.76
N THR A 4 -2.54 -1.05 -6.38
CA THR A 4 -2.47 -1.83 -5.15
C THR A 4 -1.54 -1.14 -4.16
N ALA A 5 -2.08 -0.68 -3.03
CA ALA A 5 -1.29 -0.24 -1.90
C ALA A 5 -0.81 -1.45 -1.08
N ILE A 6 0.44 -1.40 -0.64
CA ILE A 6 1.10 -2.44 0.15
C ILE A 6 1.39 -1.87 1.53
N TYR A 7 0.91 -2.57 2.54
CA TYR A 7 1.11 -2.26 3.95
C TYR A 7 1.82 -3.44 4.63
N GLN A 8 2.71 -3.16 5.57
CA GLN A 8 3.36 -4.17 6.40
C GLN A 8 2.94 -3.97 7.85
N ARG A 9 2.77 -5.04 8.63
CA ARG A 9 2.52 -4.91 10.08
C ARG A 9 3.67 -4.18 10.76
N ALA A 10 3.36 -3.24 11.65
CA ALA A 10 4.38 -2.42 12.32
C ALA A 10 5.36 -3.25 13.18
N ASP A 11 4.93 -4.41 13.68
CA ASP A 11 5.75 -5.34 14.45
C ASP A 11 6.47 -6.41 13.59
N ALA A 12 6.21 -6.44 12.29
CA ALA A 12 6.81 -7.44 11.41
C ALA A 12 8.28 -7.14 11.13
N ASN A 13 9.08 -8.21 11.07
CA ASN A 13 10.44 -8.11 10.58
C ASN A 13 10.42 -8.14 9.04
N PRO A 14 10.87 -7.07 8.34
CA PRO A 14 10.84 -7.01 6.88
C PRO A 14 11.75 -8.03 6.20
N PHE A 15 12.72 -8.60 6.91
CA PHE A 15 13.63 -9.63 6.42
C PHE A 15 13.15 -11.06 6.73
N ARG A 16 12.07 -11.20 7.50
CA ARG A 16 11.38 -12.47 7.70
C ARG A 16 10.10 -12.42 6.89
N GLU A 17 10.24 -12.76 5.61
CA GLU A 17 9.15 -12.82 4.65
C GLU A 17 8.14 -13.89 5.08
N SER A 18 7.08 -13.45 5.75
CA SER A 18 5.88 -14.25 5.96
C SER A 18 4.73 -13.49 5.33
N GLU A 19 3.95 -14.14 4.47
CA GLU A 19 2.83 -13.51 3.76
C GLU A 19 1.83 -12.84 4.72
N CYS A 20 1.71 -13.34 5.96
CA CYS A 20 0.88 -12.76 7.01
C CYS A 20 1.34 -11.37 7.51
N ASN A 21 2.55 -10.93 7.17
CA ASN A 21 3.09 -9.63 7.57
C ASN A 21 2.62 -8.50 6.66
N TYR A 22 2.13 -8.82 5.47
CA TYR A 22 1.77 -7.83 4.45
C TYR A 22 0.28 -7.84 4.18
N ARG A 23 -0.27 -6.65 3.90
CA ARG A 23 -1.63 -6.44 3.47
C ARG A 23 -1.62 -5.66 2.17
N ARG A 24 -2.25 -6.22 1.14
CA ARG A 24 -2.40 -5.61 -0.18
C ARG A 24 -3.83 -5.12 -0.34
N VAL A 25 -4.02 -3.85 -0.68
CA VAL A 25 -5.34 -3.25 -0.89
C VAL A 25 -5.36 -2.66 -2.28
N THR A 26 -6.21 -3.21 -3.15
CA THR A 26 -6.35 -2.73 -4.52
C THR A 26 -7.54 -1.79 -4.66
N GLY A 27 -7.27 -0.57 -5.11
CA GLY A 27 -8.26 0.47 -5.38
C GLY A 27 -8.29 0.88 -6.85
N ARG A 28 -9.38 1.55 -7.25
CA ARG A 28 -9.47 2.27 -8.52
C ARG A 28 -9.25 3.75 -8.25
N ILE A 29 -8.22 4.31 -8.86
CA ILE A 29 -7.89 5.74 -8.77
C ILE A 29 -8.32 6.42 -10.09
N PRO A 30 -8.92 7.61 -10.04
CA PRO A 30 -9.23 8.39 -11.24
C PRO A 30 -7.98 8.67 -12.08
N GLU A 31 -8.18 8.76 -13.39
CA GLU A 31 -7.11 9.09 -14.32
C GLU A 31 -6.67 10.55 -14.12
N GLY A 32 -5.36 10.81 -14.20
CA GLY A 32 -4.78 12.13 -13.94
C GLY A 32 -4.31 12.37 -12.51
N CYS A 33 -4.55 11.45 -11.55
CA CYS A 33 -3.88 11.52 -10.25
C CYS A 33 -2.37 11.27 -10.41
N THR A 34 -1.57 12.17 -9.84
CA THR A 34 -0.12 12.01 -9.79
C THR A 34 0.25 10.87 -8.85
N GLN A 35 1.48 10.38 -8.99
CA GLN A 35 2.01 9.37 -8.08
C GLN A 35 1.96 9.84 -6.61
N GLU A 36 2.36 11.09 -6.35
CA GLU A 36 2.39 11.66 -5.01
C GLU A 36 1.01 11.67 -4.36
N MET A 37 -0.05 12.03 -5.11
CA MET A 37 -1.42 11.97 -4.61
C MET A 37 -1.85 10.54 -4.27
N ILE A 38 -1.47 9.58 -5.12
CA ILE A 38 -1.80 8.15 -4.89
C ILE A 38 -1.10 7.64 -3.63
N GLU A 39 0.18 7.97 -3.45
CA GLU A 39 0.93 7.62 -2.25
C GLU A 39 0.35 8.30 -1.01
N GLN A 40 -0.09 9.56 -1.12
CA GLN A 40 -0.76 10.27 -0.04
C GLN A 40 -2.06 9.56 0.36
N TYR A 41 -2.94 9.26 -0.59
CA TYR A 41 -4.18 8.52 -0.31
C TYR A 41 -3.90 7.15 0.31
N ALA A 42 -2.89 6.44 -0.19
CA ALA A 42 -2.51 5.15 0.37
C ALA A 42 -2.00 5.27 1.81
N ARG A 43 -1.22 6.31 2.12
CA ARG A 43 -0.75 6.61 3.48
C ARG A 43 -1.88 6.98 4.42
N GLU A 44 -2.81 7.84 3.99
CA GLU A 44 -3.99 8.23 4.79
C GLU A 44 -4.90 7.03 5.07
N ALA A 45 -4.98 6.08 4.14
CA ALA A 45 -5.75 4.85 4.29
C ALA A 45 -4.99 3.72 5.03
N THR A 46 -3.83 3.99 5.63
CA THR A 46 -3.02 2.96 6.31
C THR A 46 -3.81 2.31 7.46
N PRO A 47 -4.02 0.98 7.44
CA PRO A 47 -4.72 0.31 8.53
C PRO A 47 -3.98 0.41 9.86
N ALA A 48 -4.72 0.49 10.97
CA ALA A 48 -4.14 0.49 12.30
C ALA A 48 -3.26 -0.76 12.53
N GLY A 49 -2.06 -0.56 13.08
CA GLY A 49 -1.07 -1.63 13.27
C GLY A 49 -0.24 -1.96 12.03
N TYR A 50 -0.38 -1.20 10.95
CA TYR A 50 0.42 -1.34 9.73
C TYR A 50 1.18 -0.06 9.40
N VAL A 51 2.20 -0.20 8.56
CA VAL A 51 3.01 0.86 7.95
C VAL A 51 2.88 0.77 6.44
N PHE A 52 2.75 1.92 5.78
CA PHE A 52 2.76 1.99 4.32
C PHE A 52 4.15 1.69 3.77
N VAL A 53 4.24 0.76 2.82
CA VAL A 53 5.51 0.32 2.22
C VAL A 53 5.64 0.79 0.77
N GLY A 54 4.53 0.84 0.03
CA GLY A 54 4.56 1.28 -1.35
C GLY A 54 3.27 1.00 -2.11
N ILE A 55 3.32 1.29 -3.41
CA ILE A 55 2.23 1.01 -4.34
C ILE A 55 2.74 0.18 -5.53
N GLU A 56 1.90 -0.72 -6.02
CA GLU A 56 2.10 -1.50 -7.22
C GLU A 56 1.04 -1.12 -8.24
N ARG A 57 1.44 -0.80 -9.47
CA ARG A 57 0.53 -0.48 -10.57
C ARG A 57 0.36 -1.73 -11.42
N ALA A 58 -0.88 -2.07 -11.74
CA ALA A 58 -1.16 -3.01 -12.81
C ALA A 58 -1.27 -2.18 -14.10
N GLU A 59 -0.26 -2.29 -14.97
CA GLU A 59 -0.33 -1.83 -16.37
C GLU A 59 -1.40 -2.60 -17.15
#